data_AF-A0A5J4PSR3-F1
#
_entry.id   AF-A0A5J4PSR3-F1
#
_cell.length_a   1.000
_cell.length_b   1.000
_cell.length_c   1.000
_cell.angle_alpha   90.00
_cell.angle_beta   90.00
_cell.angle_gamma   90.00
#
_symmetry.space_group_name_H-M   'P 1'
#
loop_
_entity.id
_entity.type
_entity.pdbx_description
1 polymer ?
#
loop_
_entity_poly.entity_id
_entity_poly.type
_entity_poly.pdbx_seq_one_letter_code
_entity_poly.pdbx_strand_id
1 'polypeptide(L)'
;YESQKLGIMRHLFVEQVPERVIIFASSKIKVKEVAKALKDMNLNVGEMHSDLEQSQREFIMHEFKSGRINILVATNIVARGIDIDDIRSVINFDVPRDGEDYVHRIGRTARANNDGVAITLVSEREQAAFKTIETFLKRDIYKIPVPAELDKTPQYNPQTGRGQKIIVFHKGKRKEVFS
;
A
#
# COMPACT_ATOMS: atom_id res chain seq x y z
N TYR A 1 -5.32 -13.56 -5.56
CA TYR A 1 -5.31 -12.82 -4.28
C TYR A 1 -5.46 -11.30 -4.41
N GLU A 2 -5.15 -10.66 -5.55
CA GLU A 2 -5.42 -9.21 -5.72
C GLU A 2 -6.89 -8.82 -5.50
N SER A 3 -7.84 -9.63 -5.98
CA SER A 3 -9.27 -9.41 -5.78
C SER A 3 -9.71 -9.40 -4.30
N GLN A 4 -8.95 -10.04 -3.41
CA GLN A 4 -9.24 -10.09 -1.98
C GLN A 4 -8.87 -8.80 -1.25
N LYS A 5 -7.98 -7.98 -1.80
CA LYS A 5 -7.57 -6.72 -1.15
C LYS A 5 -8.75 -5.80 -0.90
N LEU A 6 -9.70 -5.74 -1.84
CA LEU A 6 -10.94 -4.98 -1.63
C LEU A 6 -11.76 -5.57 -0.48
N GLY A 7 -11.87 -6.89 -0.36
CA GLY A 7 -12.54 -7.54 0.78
C GLY A 7 -11.91 -7.17 2.12
N ILE A 8 -10.58 -7.20 2.20
CA ILE A 8 -9.82 -6.77 3.39
C ILE A 8 -10.08 -5.30 3.70
N MET A 9 -10.05 -4.42 2.70
CA MET A 9 -10.35 -2.99 2.88
C MET A 9 -11.76 -2.77 3.44
N ARG A 10 -12.75 -3.53 2.96
CA ARG A 10 -14.11 -3.44 3.50
C ARG A 10 -14.12 -3.83 4.96
N HIS A 11 -13.52 -4.98 5.29
CA HIS A 11 -13.45 -5.49 6.66
C HIS A 11 -12.78 -4.51 7.63
N LEU A 12 -11.68 -3.87 7.22
CA LEU A 12 -10.96 -2.87 8.04
C LEU A 12 -11.82 -1.67 8.44
N PHE A 13 -12.89 -1.35 7.69
CA PHE A 13 -13.76 -0.21 7.95
C PHE A 13 -15.18 -0.60 8.39
N VAL A 14 -15.42 -1.87 8.74
CA VAL A 14 -16.74 -2.30 9.25
C VAL A 14 -16.99 -1.80 10.67
N GLU A 15 -15.98 -1.88 11.55
CA GLU A 15 -16.18 -1.68 12.98
C GLU A 15 -15.95 -0.24 13.47
N GLN A 16 -15.27 0.59 12.67
CA GLN A 16 -14.95 1.96 13.04
C GLN A 16 -15.10 2.89 11.85
N VAL A 17 -15.68 4.06 12.09
CA VAL A 17 -15.68 5.15 11.11
C VAL A 17 -14.23 5.58 10.90
N PRO A 18 -13.68 5.44 9.69
CA PRO A 18 -12.32 5.88 9.42
C PRO A 18 -12.24 7.39 9.62
N GLU A 19 -11.15 7.85 10.23
CA GLU A 19 -10.87 9.28 10.40
C GLU A 19 -9.46 9.54 9.91
N ARG A 20 -9.29 10.52 9.01
CA ARG A 20 -7.98 10.91 8.43
C ARG A 20 -7.18 9.70 7.94
N VAL A 21 -7.75 8.98 6.97
CA VAL A 21 -7.11 7.81 6.33
C VAL A 21 -6.63 8.16 4.93
N ILE A 22 -5.41 7.77 4.59
CA ILE A 22 -4.90 7.85 3.21
C ILE A 22 -4.64 6.44 2.66
N ILE A 23 -5.11 6.19 1.45
CA ILE A 23 -4.94 4.92 0.74
C ILE A 23 -4.13 5.15 -0.53
N PHE A 24 -2.98 4.51 -0.65
CA PHE A 24 -2.11 4.59 -1.81
C PHE A 24 -2.35 3.43 -2.78
N ALA A 25 -2.63 3.75 -4.03
CA ALA A 25 -2.75 2.79 -5.12
C ALA A 25 -1.80 3.14 -6.29
N SER A 26 -1.35 2.12 -7.03
CA SER A 26 -0.32 2.28 -8.06
C SER A 26 -0.80 2.95 -9.36
N SER A 27 -2.11 2.97 -9.62
CA SER A 27 -2.68 3.52 -10.86
C SER A 27 -3.99 4.28 -10.61
N LYS A 28 -4.33 5.20 -11.53
CA LYS A 28 -5.59 5.95 -11.47
C LYS A 28 -6.83 5.06 -11.58
N ILE A 29 -6.73 3.93 -12.29
CA ILE A 29 -7.82 2.97 -12.44
C ILE A 29 -8.10 2.34 -11.07
N LYS A 30 -7.05 1.87 -10.38
CA LYS A 30 -7.18 1.32 -9.03
C LYS A 30 -7.68 2.35 -8.02
N VAL A 31 -7.25 3.61 -8.12
CA VAL A 31 -7.80 4.69 -7.28
C VAL A 31 -9.32 4.78 -7.43
N LYS A 32 -9.82 4.80 -8.67
CA LYS A 32 -11.27 4.86 -8.96
C LYS A 32 -12.00 3.61 -8.46
N GLU A 33 -11.43 2.42 -8.66
CA GLU A 33 -12.00 1.15 -8.19
C GLU A 33 -12.13 1.11 -6.66
N VAL A 34 -11.05 1.44 -5.94
CA VAL A 34 -11.04 1.47 -4.47
C VAL A 34 -11.98 2.55 -3.95
N ALA A 35 -11.93 3.76 -4.52
CA ALA A 35 -12.80 4.84 -4.10
C ALA A 35 -14.28 4.49 -4.30
N LYS A 36 -14.65 3.90 -5.45
CA LYS A 36 -16.00 3.42 -5.69
C LYS A 36 -16.42 2.37 -4.66
N ALA A 37 -15.59 1.35 -4.44
CA ALA A 37 -15.91 0.27 -3.50
C ALA A 37 -16.15 0.77 -2.06
N LEU A 38 -15.44 1.83 -1.64
CA LEU A 38 -15.61 2.44 -0.32
C LEU A 38 -16.81 3.41 -0.28
N LYS A 39 -17.09 4.15 -1.36
CA LYS A 39 -18.30 4.98 -1.50
C LYS A 39 -19.56 4.12 -1.44
N ASP A 40 -19.54 2.92 -2.05
CA ASP A 40 -20.64 1.96 -2.00
C ASP A 40 -20.90 1.44 -0.56
N MET A 41 -19.97 1.65 0.37
CA MET A 41 -20.14 1.40 1.82
C MET A 41 -20.64 2.63 2.59
N ASN A 42 -21.08 3.69 1.90
CA ASN A 42 -21.49 4.98 2.47
C ASN A 42 -20.37 5.71 3.24
N LEU A 43 -19.11 5.52 2.85
CA LEU A 43 -17.98 6.24 3.43
C LEU A 43 -17.71 7.55 2.66
N ASN A 44 -17.24 8.59 3.36
CA ASN A 44 -16.85 9.84 2.72
C ASN A 44 -15.43 9.74 2.13
N VAL A 45 -15.37 9.55 0.81
CA VAL A 45 -14.12 9.24 0.10
C VAL A 45 -13.80 10.25 -0.99
N GLY A 46 -12.59 10.78 -0.94
CA GLY A 46 -11.97 11.60 -1.99
C GLY A 46 -11.02 10.76 -2.83
N GLU A 47 -10.89 11.11 -4.10
CA GLU A 47 -9.96 10.47 -5.03
C GLU A 47 -8.96 11.48 -5.57
N MET A 48 -7.71 11.09 -5.73
CA MET A 48 -6.64 12.01 -6.09
C MET A 48 -5.62 11.37 -7.04
N HIS A 49 -5.74 11.71 -8.32
CA HIS A 49 -4.98 11.09 -9.40
C HIS A 49 -4.65 12.10 -10.52
N SER A 50 -3.82 11.69 -11.49
CA SER A 50 -3.27 12.55 -12.53
C SER A 50 -4.30 13.29 -13.38
N ASP A 51 -5.49 12.70 -13.58
CA ASP A 51 -6.54 13.28 -14.43
C ASP A 51 -7.26 14.48 -13.78
N LEU A 52 -7.03 14.74 -12.48
CA LEU A 52 -7.62 15.91 -11.81
C LEU A 52 -6.77 17.14 -12.08
N GLU A 53 -7.46 18.25 -12.34
CA GLU A 53 -6.87 19.57 -12.39
C GLU A 53 -6.37 20.01 -11.00
N GLN A 54 -5.47 20.98 -10.97
CA GLN A 54 -4.89 21.48 -9.72
C GLN A 54 -5.95 22.03 -8.75
N SER A 55 -6.94 22.79 -9.27
CA SER A 55 -8.07 23.32 -8.49
C SER A 55 -8.90 22.22 -7.82
N GLN A 56 -9.14 21.11 -8.53
CA GLN A 56 -9.87 19.97 -8.00
C GLN A 56 -9.07 19.26 -6.90
N ARG A 57 -7.75 19.13 -7.06
CA ARG A 57 -6.87 18.55 -6.04
C ARG A 57 -6.87 19.40 -4.77
N GLU A 58 -6.81 20.71 -4.90
CA GLU A 58 -6.86 21.66 -3.78
C GLU A 58 -8.19 21.58 -3.05
N PHE A 59 -9.31 21.54 -3.77
CA PHE A 59 -10.63 21.36 -3.19
C PHE A 59 -10.74 20.04 -2.40
N ILE A 60 -10.36 18.91 -3.00
CA ILE A 60 -10.40 17.60 -2.32
C ILE A 60 -9.50 17.59 -1.09
N MET A 61 -8.34 18.22 -1.16
CA MET A 61 -7.42 18.34 -0.03
C MET A 61 -8.01 19.18 1.10
N HIS A 62 -8.67 20.29 0.77
CA HIS A 62 -9.37 21.12 1.75
C HIS A 62 -10.50 20.33 2.45
N GLU A 63 -11.30 19.59 1.68
CA GLU A 63 -12.38 18.77 2.21
C GLU A 63 -11.86 17.61 3.09
N PHE A 64 -10.70 17.04 2.74
CA PHE A 64 -10.04 16.05 3.59
C PHE A 64 -9.47 16.65 4.88
N LYS A 65 -8.79 17.80 4.80
CA LYS A 65 -8.25 18.51 5.98
C LYS A 65 -9.34 18.99 6.94
N SER A 66 -10.52 19.35 6.42
CA SER A 66 -11.67 19.75 7.23
C SER A 66 -12.47 18.57 7.81
N GLY A 67 -12.14 17.32 7.45
CA GLY A 67 -12.82 16.12 7.92
C GLY A 67 -14.13 15.80 7.20
N ARG A 68 -14.52 16.56 6.17
CA ARG A 68 -15.67 16.24 5.31
C ARG A 68 -15.42 15.03 4.41
N ILE A 69 -14.16 14.85 4.00
CA ILE A 69 -13.68 13.59 3.44
C ILE A 69 -12.87 12.89 4.52
N ASN A 70 -13.24 11.66 4.84
CA ASN A 70 -12.56 10.88 5.87
C ASN A 70 -11.45 9.99 5.30
N ILE A 71 -11.57 9.60 4.03
CA ILE A 71 -10.62 8.73 3.33
C ILE A 71 -10.18 9.39 2.03
N LEU A 72 -8.87 9.52 1.84
CA LEU A 72 -8.28 9.98 0.58
C LEU A 72 -7.61 8.81 -0.15
N VAL A 73 -8.09 8.45 -1.34
CA VAL A 73 -7.46 7.45 -2.20
C VAL A 73 -6.61 8.14 -3.25
N ALA A 74 -5.30 7.90 -3.27
CA ALA A 74 -4.37 8.64 -4.11
C ALA A 74 -3.36 7.75 -4.86
N THR A 75 -2.85 8.25 -5.98
CA THR A 75 -1.67 7.66 -6.62
C THR A 75 -0.37 8.18 -5.99
N ASN A 76 0.67 7.37 -6.08
CA ASN A 76 2.01 7.68 -5.53
C ASN A 76 2.57 9.01 -6.05
N ILE A 77 2.31 9.35 -7.32
CA ILE A 77 2.84 10.57 -7.96
C ILE A 77 2.15 11.80 -7.42
N VAL A 78 0.82 11.77 -7.27
CA VAL A 78 0.06 12.95 -6.88
C VAL A 78 0.25 13.29 -5.41
N ALA A 79 0.53 12.30 -4.57
CA ALA A 79 0.82 12.54 -3.16
C ALA A 79 2.24 13.05 -2.89
N ARG A 80 3.21 12.82 -3.79
CA ARG A 80 4.55 13.43 -3.70
C ARG A 80 4.41 14.92 -4.05
N GLY A 81 4.31 15.78 -3.03
CA GLY A 81 4.11 17.22 -3.18
C GLY A 81 2.90 17.77 -2.43
N ILE A 82 2.13 16.90 -1.81
CA ILE A 82 1.05 17.30 -0.92
C ILE A 82 1.58 17.26 0.50
N ASP A 83 1.62 18.43 1.13
CA ASP A 83 1.93 18.55 2.54
C ASP A 83 0.70 18.16 3.36
N ILE A 84 0.65 16.87 3.70
CA ILE A 84 -0.40 16.25 4.48
C ILE A 84 0.23 15.55 5.68
N ASP A 85 0.01 16.14 6.85
CA ASP A 85 0.46 15.63 8.13
C ASP A 85 -0.77 15.30 9.00
N ASP A 86 -0.56 14.68 10.16
CA ASP A 86 -1.62 14.25 11.09
C ASP A 86 -2.61 13.22 10.51
N ILE A 87 -2.09 12.28 9.73
CA ILE A 87 -2.85 11.12 9.25
C ILE A 87 -2.92 10.07 10.36
N ARG A 88 -4.13 9.60 10.70
CA ARG A 88 -4.33 8.52 11.67
C ARG A 88 -3.89 7.18 11.09
N SER A 89 -4.26 6.91 9.84
CA SER A 89 -3.93 5.65 9.19
C SER A 89 -3.44 5.82 7.76
N VAL A 90 -2.30 5.21 7.45
CA VAL A 90 -1.75 5.09 6.10
C VAL A 90 -1.94 3.66 5.61
N ILE A 91 -2.61 3.48 4.48
CA ILE A 91 -2.82 2.16 3.88
C ILE A 91 -2.19 2.12 2.50
N ASN A 92 -1.24 1.21 2.28
CA ASN A 92 -0.74 0.89 0.95
C ASN A 92 -1.61 -0.23 0.37
N PHE A 93 -2.54 0.12 -0.52
CA PHE A 93 -3.35 -0.87 -1.24
C PHE A 93 -2.47 -1.70 -2.19
N ASP A 94 -1.49 -1.04 -2.81
CA ASP A 94 -0.41 -1.70 -3.55
C ASP A 94 0.93 -1.48 -2.87
N VAL A 95 1.80 -2.49 -2.92
CA VAL A 95 3.13 -2.42 -2.33
C VAL A 95 3.92 -1.25 -2.99
N PRO A 96 4.58 -0.39 -2.19
CA PRO A 96 5.43 0.68 -2.73
C PRO A 96 6.54 0.15 -3.65
N ARG A 97 7.07 1.03 -4.51
CA ARG A 97 8.10 0.62 -5.49
C ARG A 97 9.43 0.28 -4.83
N ASP A 98 9.76 1.00 -3.76
CA ASP A 98 10.99 0.87 -3.00
C ASP A 98 10.78 1.26 -1.54
N GLY A 99 11.84 1.09 -0.74
CA GLY A 99 11.82 1.39 0.68
C GLY A 99 11.74 2.88 1.01
N GLU A 100 12.28 3.76 0.16
CA GLU A 100 12.18 5.21 0.36
C GLU A 100 10.73 5.68 0.22
N ASP A 101 10.04 5.21 -0.82
CA ASP A 101 8.61 5.44 -1.00
C ASP A 101 7.79 4.94 0.17
N TYR A 102 8.12 3.76 0.70
CA TYR A 102 7.45 3.22 1.87
C TYR A 102 7.62 4.17 3.07
N VAL A 103 8.85 4.60 3.38
CA VAL A 103 9.15 5.51 4.50
C VAL A 103 8.46 6.86 4.33
N HIS A 104 8.48 7.45 3.14
CA HIS A 104 7.82 8.74 2.88
C HIS A 104 6.30 8.68 3.06
N ARG A 105 5.67 7.55 2.74
CA ARG A 105 4.22 7.36 2.94
C ARG A 105 3.89 7.21 4.41
N ILE A 106 4.57 6.32 5.11
CA ILE A 106 4.27 6.06 6.53
C ILE A 106 4.70 7.23 7.43
N GLY A 107 5.65 8.06 7.00
CA GLY A 107 6.05 9.29 7.70
C GLY A 107 4.95 10.36 7.77
N ARG A 108 3.82 10.15 7.08
CA ARG A 108 2.61 11.00 7.17
C ARG A 108 1.76 10.69 8.41
N THR A 109 2.02 9.56 9.05
CA THR A 109 1.39 9.13 10.31
C THR A 109 2.39 9.13 11.46
N ALA A 110 1.90 9.15 12.70
CA ALA A 110 2.69 9.16 13.95
C ALA A 110 3.70 10.32 14.10
N ARG A 111 3.21 11.54 14.38
CA ARG A 111 4.01 12.64 14.96
C ARG A 111 3.66 12.85 16.43
N ALA A 112 4.71 12.98 17.26
CA ALA A 112 4.83 13.41 18.66
C ALA A 112 3.82 12.92 19.73
N ASN A 113 2.52 12.73 19.46
CA ASN A 113 1.49 12.46 20.46
C ASN A 113 0.34 11.52 20.00
N ASN A 114 0.42 10.88 18.84
CA ASN A 114 -0.65 10.01 18.31
C ASN A 114 -0.15 8.65 17.81
N ASP A 115 -0.88 7.59 18.16
CA ASP A 115 -0.69 6.21 17.69
C ASP A 115 -1.13 6.06 16.23
N GLY A 116 -0.29 6.54 15.32
CA GLY A 116 -0.48 6.37 13.89
C GLY A 116 -0.30 4.92 13.43
N VAL A 117 -1.15 4.45 12.52
CA VAL A 117 -1.10 3.06 12.01
C VAL A 117 -0.74 3.06 10.53
N ALA A 118 0.18 2.17 10.14
CA ALA A 118 0.51 1.92 8.74
C ALA A 118 0.27 0.45 8.36
N ILE A 119 -0.56 0.21 7.34
CA ILE A 119 -0.89 -1.12 6.83
C ILE A 119 -0.47 -1.21 5.36
N THR A 120 0.14 -2.32 4.96
CA THR A 120 0.42 -2.62 3.55
C THR A 120 -0.24 -3.93 3.17
N LEU A 121 -1.10 -3.89 2.15
CA LEU A 121 -1.66 -5.09 1.55
C LEU A 121 -0.65 -5.69 0.58
N VAL A 122 -0.42 -7.00 0.70
CA VAL A 122 0.57 -7.71 -0.11
C VAL A 122 -0.11 -8.90 -0.77
N SER A 123 -0.21 -8.89 -2.10
CA SER A 123 -0.61 -10.07 -2.85
C SER A 123 0.56 -11.02 -3.08
N GLU A 124 0.27 -12.24 -3.53
CA GLU A 124 1.28 -13.23 -3.92
C GLU A 124 2.33 -12.69 -4.90
N ARG A 125 1.92 -11.84 -5.86
CA ARG A 125 2.83 -11.27 -6.86
C ARG A 125 3.70 -10.15 -6.30
N GLU A 126 3.31 -9.56 -5.18
CA GLU A 126 3.99 -8.41 -4.59
C GLU A 126 4.92 -8.81 -3.43
N GLN A 127 4.94 -10.08 -3.02
CA GLN A 127 5.75 -10.52 -1.89
C GLN A 127 7.24 -10.25 -2.07
N ALA A 128 7.77 -10.45 -3.29
CA ALA A 128 9.17 -10.16 -3.60
C ALA A 128 9.49 -8.66 -3.47
N ALA A 129 8.62 -7.78 -3.98
CA ALA A 129 8.75 -6.33 -3.81
C ALA A 129 8.61 -5.91 -2.34
N PHE A 130 7.72 -6.54 -1.58
CA PHE A 130 7.62 -6.28 -0.15
C PHE A 130 8.89 -6.70 0.60
N LYS A 131 9.54 -7.79 0.18
CA LYS A 131 10.79 -8.25 0.82
C LYS A 131 11.95 -7.28 0.59
N THR A 132 12.01 -6.60 -0.55
CA THR A 132 13.03 -5.56 -0.77
C THR A 132 12.83 -4.38 0.17
N ILE A 133 11.58 -4.02 0.50
CA ILE A 133 11.26 -3.00 1.51
C ILE A 133 11.72 -3.45 2.90
N GLU A 134 11.41 -4.67 3.32
CA GLU A 134 11.90 -5.19 4.62
C GLU A 134 13.43 -5.17 4.72
N THR A 135 14.10 -5.59 3.64
CA THR A 135 15.55 -5.57 3.54
C THR A 135 16.10 -4.15 3.67
N PHE A 136 15.49 -3.18 2.97
CA PHE A 136 15.87 -1.77 3.07
C PHE A 136 15.70 -1.23 4.49
N LEU A 137 14.59 -1.57 5.15
CA LEU A 137 14.30 -1.17 6.53
C LEU A 137 15.16 -1.91 7.56
N LYS A 138 15.89 -2.96 7.15
CA LYS A 138 16.67 -3.86 8.02
C LYS A 138 15.83 -4.45 9.16
N ARG A 139 14.53 -4.65 8.93
CA ARG A 139 13.60 -5.22 9.91
C ARG A 139 12.48 -5.96 9.18
N ASP A 140 12.01 -7.04 9.78
CA ASP A 140 10.80 -7.70 9.33
C ASP A 140 9.58 -6.93 9.86
N ILE A 141 8.59 -6.71 8.99
CA ILE A 141 7.32 -6.08 9.35
C ILE A 141 6.38 -7.18 9.88
N TYR A 142 5.65 -6.92 10.96
CA TYR A 142 4.68 -7.88 11.48
C TYR A 142 3.57 -8.17 10.47
N LYS A 143 3.24 -9.46 10.29
CA LYS A 143 2.19 -9.91 9.35
C LYS A 143 0.93 -10.16 10.14
N ILE A 144 -0.06 -9.28 9.98
CA ILE A 144 -1.36 -9.40 10.64
C ILE A 144 -2.08 -10.62 10.04
N PRO A 145 -2.55 -11.57 10.87
CA PRO A 145 -3.41 -12.65 10.40
C PRO A 145 -4.69 -12.07 9.79
N VAL A 146 -5.05 -12.53 8.59
CA VAL A 146 -6.31 -12.12 7.97
C VAL A 146 -7.46 -12.91 8.62
N PRO A 147 -8.60 -12.26 8.92
CA PRO A 147 -9.78 -12.93 9.45
C PRO A 147 -10.17 -14.17 8.63
N ALA A 148 -10.50 -15.26 9.29
CA ALA A 148 -10.85 -16.54 8.64
C ALA A 148 -12.08 -16.45 7.72
N GLU A 149 -12.91 -15.42 7.91
CA GLU A 149 -14.10 -15.11 7.10
C GLU A 149 -13.74 -14.57 5.71
N LEU A 150 -12.54 -14.02 5.54
CA LEU A 150 -12.01 -13.62 4.25
C LEU A 150 -11.26 -14.84 3.68
N ASP A 151 -11.59 -15.23 2.44
CA ASP A 151 -11.04 -16.39 1.71
C ASP A 151 -9.55 -16.67 1.94
N LYS A 152 -9.11 -17.90 1.65
CA LYS A 152 -7.70 -18.35 1.73
C LYS A 152 -6.70 -17.25 1.35
N THR A 153 -5.80 -16.90 2.26
CA THR A 153 -4.72 -15.95 2.02
C THR A 153 -3.46 -16.65 1.52
N PRO A 154 -2.64 -15.99 0.68
CA PRO A 154 -1.36 -16.57 0.30
C PRO A 154 -0.45 -16.67 1.52
N GLN A 155 0.25 -17.78 1.68
CA GLN A 155 1.35 -17.86 2.63
C GLN A 155 2.44 -16.86 2.20
N TYR A 156 2.98 -16.12 3.16
CA TYR A 156 4.12 -15.25 2.89
C TYR A 156 5.37 -16.11 2.65
N ASN A 157 5.77 -16.22 1.37
CA ASN A 157 6.93 -16.94 0.88
C ASN A 157 7.50 -16.17 -0.33
N PRO A 158 8.15 -15.03 -0.10
CA PRO A 158 8.65 -14.19 -1.18
C PRO A 158 9.67 -14.97 -2.01
N GLN A 159 9.30 -15.35 -3.23
CA GLN A 159 10.27 -15.86 -4.19
C GLN A 159 11.10 -14.68 -4.69
N THR A 160 12.11 -14.29 -3.91
CA THR A 160 13.24 -13.51 -4.43
C THR A 160 13.83 -14.38 -5.53
N GLY A 161 13.81 -13.91 -6.77
CA GLY A 161 14.14 -14.70 -7.94
C GLY A 161 15.29 -15.67 -7.64
N ARG A 162 15.04 -16.97 -7.92
CA ARG A 162 16.01 -18.06 -7.83
C ARG A 162 17.41 -17.50 -8.11
N GLY A 163 18.36 -17.76 -7.22
CA GLY A 163 19.77 -17.51 -7.51
C GLY A 163 20.01 -17.89 -8.97
N GLN A 164 20.45 -16.92 -9.78
CA GLN A 164 20.79 -17.21 -11.17
C GLN A 164 21.74 -18.40 -11.10
N LYS A 165 21.34 -19.56 -11.64
CA LYS A 165 22.29 -20.63 -11.93
C LYS A 165 23.27 -20.02 -12.93
N ILE A 166 24.37 -19.46 -12.43
CA ILE A 166 25.50 -19.08 -13.28
C ILE A 166 26.11 -20.40 -13.73
N ILE A 167 25.82 -20.79 -14.97
CA ILE A 167 26.55 -21.89 -15.60
C ILE A 167 27.93 -21.34 -15.93
N VAL A 168 28.89 -21.53 -15.03
CA VAL A 168 30.29 -21.21 -15.29
C VAL A 168 30.88 -22.33 -16.13
N PHE A 169 31.25 -22.03 -17.37
CA PHE A 169 32.00 -22.95 -18.22
C PHE A 169 33.48 -22.88 -17.84
N HIS A 170 34.01 -23.94 -17.22
CA HIS A 170 35.45 -24.12 -17.07
C HIS A 170 35.88 -25.41 -17.76
N LYS A 171 36.72 -25.27 -18.80
CA LYS A 171 37.33 -26.37 -19.57
C LYS A 171 36.35 -27.49 -19.97
N GLY A 172 35.26 -27.13 -20.64
CA GLY A 172 34.41 -28.09 -21.37
C GLY A 172 33.56 -29.05 -20.51
N LYS A 173 33.50 -28.90 -19.18
CA LYS A 173 32.59 -29.69 -18.33
C LYS A 173 31.63 -28.78 -17.56
N ARG A 174 30.33 -29.10 -17.61
CA ARG A 174 29.29 -28.43 -16.82
C ARG A 174 29.50 -28.75 -15.34
N LYS A 175 29.62 -27.74 -14.48
CA LYS A 175 29.46 -27.89 -13.02
C LYS A 175 28.33 -26.99 -12.58
N GLU A 176 27.35 -27.57 -11.88
CA GLU A 176 26.36 -26.80 -11.14
C GLU A 176 27.00 -26.32 -9.85
N VAL A 177 26.95 -25.01 -9.59
CA VAL A 177 27.38 -24.42 -8.33
C VAL A 177 26.19 -23.64 -7.77
N PHE A 178 25.84 -23.94 -6.51
CA PHE A 178 24.85 -23.20 -5.75
C PHE A 178 25.58 -22.10 -4.96
N SER A 179 25.05 -20.88 -4.93
CA SER A 179 25.53 -19.83 -4.02
C SER A 179 24.87 -19.98 -2.65
#